data_AF-A0A7S3XT37-F1
#
_entry.id   AF-A0A7S3XT37-F1
#
_cell.length_a   1.000
_cell.length_b   1.000
_cell.length_c   1.000
_cell.angle_alpha   90.00
_cell.angle_beta   90.00
_cell.angle_gamma   90.00
#
_symmetry.space_group_name_H-M   'P 1'
#
loop_
_entity.id
_entity.type
_entity.pdbx_description
1 polymer ?
#
loop_
_entity_poly.entity_id
_entity_poly.type
_entity_poly.pdbx_seq_one_letter_code
_entity_poly.pdbx_strand_id
1 'polypeptide(L)'
;AIESSQKSVESGESISEDILMSGNDSYLQILQSSFSQALNGTKSWKVEKFLRESDDPYSVSRMPSCVSRTVNGERIMVTIAEDQKNGNHCLEVVDVDGKAIRQISVKHTHHATSTSVFNGICDLGSGQVATLQKNGHLQFWEMDAVESNKSIEVWKKMFGSPDKKGKEALSISVGDLTSKPKTGPGAPKHGREDPDNTPHVGGNTWAGGTGGSDTAGLGGRGGPYRLDKGHPVHQISEADKARVSAAARARAREMAEHALAERLRAIDMTPQEMKIYDRYLGRVALQVQQLRVVLGGAAARSTERAWRRRQPAGELDDARLVDGAAGERLIYKRRGVDDNPFGFTAPKKKQIKFVMDVSGSMYRFNGQDSRLERLLEVTTMIMESFQGHESKYSYSVVGHSGDTPEISFIEDGKAPENPRERLKVLQKMVAHSQYCMSGDHTVEATDKAIKSMNCHGKSKEGQSFENYVFVLSDANFKRYGIDPHYLGELLVQDPGVEAHLVLLASLADEGPRAAHALPAGRGHLCLDA
;
A
#
# COMPACT_ATOMS: atom_id res chain seq x y z
N ALA A 1 39.09 -21.19 13.55
CA ALA A 1 38.26 -21.63 14.68
C ALA A 1 39.17 -21.79 15.89
N ILE A 2 38.83 -21.10 16.98
CA ILE A 2 39.37 -21.17 18.34
C ILE A 2 40.77 -20.53 18.58
N GLU A 3 40.78 -19.64 19.59
CA GLU A 3 41.90 -19.16 20.43
C GLU A 3 43.01 -18.27 19.85
N SER A 4 43.00 -16.99 20.22
CA SER A 4 43.95 -16.45 21.22
C SER A 4 43.77 -14.94 21.41
N SER A 5 43.39 -14.59 22.63
CA SER A 5 43.54 -13.27 23.21
C SER A 5 44.96 -13.08 23.75
N GLN A 6 45.31 -11.81 24.00
CA GLN A 6 46.38 -11.30 24.88
C GLN A 6 47.77 -10.99 24.30
N LYS A 7 48.07 -9.69 24.30
CA LYS A 7 49.22 -8.98 24.96
C LYS A 7 49.69 -7.84 24.05
N SER A 8 49.28 -6.59 24.29
CA SER A 8 49.78 -5.65 25.30
C SER A 8 51.23 -5.21 25.07
N VAL A 9 51.42 -3.89 25.17
CA VAL A 9 52.60 -3.15 25.66
C VAL A 9 53.36 -2.30 24.62
N GLU A 10 53.05 -1.00 24.71
CA GLU A 10 53.97 0.14 24.91
C GLU A 10 55.17 0.36 23.98
N SER A 11 55.08 1.44 23.20
CA SER A 11 56.04 2.56 23.11
C SER A 11 55.54 3.47 21.97
N GLY A 12 54.96 4.64 22.20
CA GLY A 12 55.65 5.80 22.79
C GLY A 12 56.52 6.48 21.74
N GLU A 13 55.93 7.20 20.78
CA GLU A 13 56.39 8.53 20.31
C GLU A 13 55.53 9.13 19.19
N SER A 14 55.43 10.46 19.25
CA SER A 14 54.70 11.48 18.50
C SER A 14 54.61 11.38 16.97
N ILE A 15 53.44 11.70 16.40
CA ILE A 15 53.35 12.52 15.18
C ILE A 15 52.20 13.54 15.32
N SER A 16 52.54 14.76 14.96
CA SER A 16 51.77 16.00 14.88
C SER A 16 50.57 15.97 13.92
N GLU A 17 49.67 16.95 14.13
CA GLU A 17 48.78 17.60 13.14
C GLU A 17 48.64 16.93 11.77
N ASP A 18 47.53 16.22 11.58
CA ASP A 18 46.64 16.32 10.41
C ASP A 18 45.58 15.22 10.51
N ILE A 19 44.31 15.62 10.61
CA ILE A 19 43.13 15.03 9.95
C ILE A 19 41.94 15.91 10.36
N LEU A 20 41.73 16.92 9.52
CA LEU A 20 40.49 17.63 9.33
C LEU A 20 39.32 16.65 9.08
N MET A 21 38.19 16.93 9.74
CA MET A 21 36.85 16.92 9.12
C MET A 21 36.54 15.76 8.17
N SER A 22 36.30 14.57 8.71
CA SER A 22 35.46 13.58 8.01
C SER A 22 34.85 12.59 9.00
N GLY A 23 33.52 12.49 9.02
CA GLY A 23 32.82 11.37 9.65
C GLY A 23 31.65 11.74 10.55
N ASN A 24 30.62 12.42 10.03
CA ASN A 24 29.31 12.53 10.69
C ASN A 24 28.25 11.58 10.08
N ASP A 25 28.67 10.59 9.27
CA ASP A 25 27.75 9.69 8.57
C ASP A 25 27.28 8.48 9.40
N SER A 26 27.92 8.19 10.54
CA SER A 26 27.65 6.96 11.29
C SER A 26 26.47 7.05 12.26
N TYR A 27 26.05 8.25 12.65
CA TYR A 27 24.90 8.43 13.57
C TYR A 27 23.57 8.66 12.84
N LEU A 28 23.60 9.12 11.59
CA LEU A 28 22.41 9.47 10.80
C LEU A 28 21.75 8.25 10.12
N GLN A 29 22.50 7.18 9.86
CA GLN A 29 21.98 6.00 9.17
C GLN A 29 20.97 5.17 10.00
N ILE A 30 20.98 5.28 11.33
CA ILE A 30 20.13 4.44 12.19
C ILE A 30 18.73 5.07 12.41
N LEU A 31 18.56 6.37 12.15
CA LEU A 31 17.26 7.06 12.32
C LEU A 31 16.40 7.08 11.05
N GLN A 32 16.98 6.80 9.88
CA GLN A 32 16.24 6.78 8.61
C GLN A 32 15.32 5.56 8.44
N SER A 33 15.50 4.48 9.20
CA SER A 33 14.77 3.22 8.99
C SER A 33 13.35 3.19 9.58
N SER A 34 12.90 4.22 10.30
CA SER A 34 11.66 4.15 11.09
C SER A 34 10.62 5.23 10.77
N PHE A 35 10.77 5.99 9.69
CA PHE A 35 9.86 7.08 9.34
C PHE A 35 8.77 6.66 8.35
N SER A 36 7.55 6.41 8.86
CA SER A 36 6.32 6.45 8.06
C SER A 36 5.10 6.84 8.90
N GLN A 37 4.30 7.73 8.30
CA GLN A 37 2.95 8.20 8.66
C GLN A 37 2.85 9.43 9.59
N ALA A 38 1.84 10.25 9.32
CA ALA A 38 1.75 11.67 9.64
C ALA A 38 0.69 11.97 10.69
N LEU A 39 0.76 13.15 11.34
CA LEU A 39 -0.36 14.12 11.46
C LEU A 39 0.03 15.39 12.24
N ASN A 40 -0.59 16.51 11.83
CA ASN A 40 -0.75 17.80 12.51
C ASN A 40 0.49 18.62 12.89
N GLY A 41 1.00 19.44 11.96
CA GLY A 41 1.52 20.81 12.19
C GLY A 41 2.68 21.05 13.18
N THR A 42 3.07 20.05 13.96
CA THR A 42 4.18 20.00 14.90
C THR A 42 4.38 18.50 15.14
N LYS A 43 5.31 17.89 14.39
CA LYS A 43 5.57 16.45 14.50
C LYS A 43 6.31 16.20 15.82
N SER A 44 5.64 15.67 16.84
CA SER A 44 6.28 15.21 18.08
C SER A 44 6.21 13.68 18.17
N TRP A 45 7.37 13.05 18.40
CA TRP A 45 7.51 11.59 18.43
C TRP A 45 8.18 11.18 19.73
N LYS A 46 7.70 10.12 20.39
CA LYS A 46 8.32 9.57 21.61
C LYS A 46 9.29 8.46 21.20
N VAL A 47 10.57 8.59 21.53
CA VAL A 47 11.53 7.51 21.30
C VAL A 47 11.34 6.45 22.39
N GLU A 48 10.62 5.37 22.09
CA GLU A 48 10.57 4.19 22.96
C GLU A 48 11.77 3.27 22.65
N LYS A 49 12.62 3.05 23.67
CA LYS A 49 13.94 2.39 23.67
C LYS A 49 15.14 3.26 23.26
N PHE A 50 15.61 4.10 24.18
CA PHE A 50 17.05 4.43 24.27
C PHE A 50 17.56 4.56 25.71
N LEU A 51 16.70 4.34 26.72
CA LEU A 51 17.07 4.33 28.13
C LEU A 51 16.87 2.91 28.68
N ARG A 52 17.76 1.99 28.31
CA ARG A 52 18.07 0.84 29.16
C ARG A 52 19.50 1.05 29.64
N GLU A 53 19.60 1.31 30.94
CA GLU A 53 20.70 0.98 31.85
C GLU A 53 21.98 0.53 31.13
N SER A 54 22.79 1.51 30.77
CA SER A 54 24.21 1.34 30.48
C SER A 54 24.94 1.99 31.65
N ASP A 55 25.49 1.16 32.54
CA ASP A 55 26.34 1.54 33.68
C ASP A 55 27.72 2.07 33.23
N ASP A 56 27.75 2.92 32.19
CA ASP A 56 28.97 3.52 31.65
C ASP A 56 28.88 5.05 31.72
N PRO A 57 29.77 5.73 32.47
CA PRO A 57 29.72 7.17 32.71
C PRO A 57 30.27 8.01 31.53
N TYR A 58 30.22 7.50 30.30
CA TYR A 58 30.62 8.26 29.13
C TYR A 58 29.53 9.26 28.76
N SER A 59 29.75 10.48 29.25
CA SER A 59 29.05 11.71 28.92
C SER A 59 28.51 11.74 27.48
N VAL A 60 27.20 11.96 27.31
CA VAL A 60 26.63 12.45 26.05
C VAL A 60 27.29 13.80 25.78
N SER A 61 28.37 13.78 25.01
CA SER A 61 29.14 14.95 24.62
C SER A 61 28.18 15.96 23.98
N ARG A 62 28.13 17.15 24.59
CA ARG A 62 27.27 18.29 24.25
C ARG A 62 26.86 18.33 22.77
N MET A 63 25.58 18.09 22.49
CA MET A 63 25.00 18.50 21.22
C MET A 63 25.06 20.03 21.09
N PRO A 64 25.19 20.58 19.88
CA PRO A 64 25.27 22.01 19.68
C PRO A 64 24.00 22.70 20.22
N SER A 65 24.16 23.88 20.82
CA SER A 65 23.07 24.73 21.34
C SER A 65 22.60 25.78 20.32
N CYS A 66 23.27 25.87 19.18
CA CYS A 66 22.99 26.82 18.11
C CYS A 66 23.23 26.16 16.74
N VAL A 67 22.37 26.47 15.77
CA VAL A 67 22.56 26.10 14.37
C VAL A 67 22.26 27.30 13.47
N SER A 68 23.09 27.51 12.44
CA SER A 68 22.90 28.58 11.45
C SER A 68 22.75 28.00 10.05
N ARG A 69 21.79 28.50 9.28
CA ARG A 69 21.60 28.09 7.88
C ARG A 69 21.08 29.25 7.02
N THR A 70 21.43 29.23 5.74
CA THR A 70 20.78 30.03 4.71
C THR A 70 19.61 29.26 4.08
N VAL A 71 18.38 29.77 4.23
CA VAL A 71 17.15 29.22 3.62
C VAL A 71 16.62 30.28 2.65
N ASN A 72 16.42 29.91 1.37
CA ASN A 72 15.92 30.83 0.34
C ASN A 72 16.70 32.15 0.18
N GLY A 73 18.00 32.15 0.52
CA GLY A 73 18.87 33.34 0.46
C GLY A 73 18.92 34.15 1.75
N GLU A 74 18.09 33.83 2.75
CA GLU A 74 18.07 34.48 4.07
C GLU A 74 18.82 33.61 5.11
N ARG A 75 19.73 34.23 5.87
CA ARG A 75 20.49 33.57 6.91
C ARG A 75 19.70 33.58 8.22
N ILE A 76 19.26 32.39 8.63
CA ILE A 76 18.50 32.15 9.83
C ILE A 76 19.39 31.40 10.84
N MET A 77 19.47 31.90 12.07
CA MET A 77 20.11 31.23 13.19
C MET A 77 19.05 30.80 14.20
N VAL A 78 19.17 29.57 14.69
CA VAL A 78 18.30 29.04 15.74
C VAL A 78 19.15 28.64 16.94
N THR A 79 18.87 29.26 18.08
CA THR A 79 19.59 29.05 19.33
C THR A 79 18.64 28.62 20.43
N ILE A 80 19.08 27.69 21.29
CA ILE A 80 18.40 27.40 22.55
C ILE A 80 18.83 28.47 23.56
N ALA A 81 17.91 29.36 23.91
CA ALA A 81 18.14 30.44 24.86
C ALA A 81 17.34 30.19 26.15
N GLU A 82 17.71 30.87 27.25
CA GLU A 82 16.90 30.93 28.47
C GLU A 82 16.02 32.17 28.43
N ASP A 83 14.71 31.98 28.61
CA ASP A 83 13.76 33.09 28.72
C ASP A 83 14.00 33.84 30.04
N GLN A 84 14.47 35.08 29.94
CA GLN A 84 14.81 35.93 31.07
C GLN A 84 13.63 36.23 32.01
N LYS A 85 12.38 36.00 31.58
CA LYS A 85 11.20 36.27 32.43
C LYS A 85 10.75 35.08 33.28
N ASN A 86 10.96 33.84 32.82
CA ASN A 86 10.38 32.64 33.44
C ASN A 86 11.39 31.52 33.75
N GLY A 87 12.67 31.69 33.41
CA GLY A 87 13.71 30.68 33.66
C GLY A 87 13.55 29.37 32.84
N ASN A 88 12.66 29.38 31.85
CA ASN A 88 12.42 28.26 30.95
C ASN A 88 13.20 28.45 29.65
N HIS A 89 13.76 27.36 29.08
CA HIS A 89 14.42 27.47 27.77
C HIS A 89 13.42 27.71 26.65
N CYS A 90 13.73 28.64 25.76
CA CYS A 90 12.99 28.95 24.53
C CYS A 90 13.89 28.75 23.31
N LEU A 91 13.26 28.61 22.15
CA LEU A 91 13.97 28.62 20.86
C LEU A 91 13.98 30.06 20.34
N GLU A 92 15.16 30.65 20.23
CA GLU A 92 15.38 31.93 19.57
C GLU A 92 15.70 31.71 18.11
N VAL A 93 14.82 32.17 17.24
CA VAL A 93 15.03 32.22 15.80
C VAL A 93 15.42 33.66 15.44
N VAL A 94 16.66 33.84 14.99
CA VAL A 94 17.23 35.11 14.55
C VAL A 94 17.33 35.06 13.03
N ASP A 95 16.49 35.84 12.37
CA ASP A 95 16.64 36.14 10.96
C ASP A 95 17.61 37.32 10.81
N VAL A 96 18.81 37.03 10.29
CA VAL A 96 19.89 38.00 10.16
C VAL A 96 19.62 39.00 9.05
N ASP A 97 18.97 38.57 7.98
CA ASP A 97 18.72 39.40 6.80
C ASP A 97 17.41 40.19 6.95
N GLY A 98 16.37 39.57 7.53
CA GLY A 98 15.11 40.22 7.88
C GLY A 98 15.12 41.04 9.18
N LYS A 99 16.25 41.03 9.93
CA LYS A 99 16.44 41.72 11.23
C LYS A 99 15.33 41.43 12.25
N ALA A 100 14.83 40.20 12.27
CA ALA A 100 13.73 39.79 13.14
C ALA A 100 14.22 38.72 14.13
N ILE A 101 13.91 38.92 15.40
CA ILE A 101 14.13 37.92 16.44
C ILE A 101 12.75 37.43 16.88
N ARG A 102 12.54 36.12 16.85
CA ARG A 102 11.33 35.47 17.35
C ARG A 102 11.69 34.44 18.39
N GLN A 103 11.10 34.58 19.57
CA GLN A 103 11.18 33.59 20.63
C GLN A 103 9.97 32.66 20.55
N ILE A 104 10.21 31.36 20.46
CA ILE A 104 9.17 30.33 20.46
C ILE A 104 9.21 29.62 21.82
N SER A 105 8.17 29.85 22.62
CA SER A 105 7.98 29.14 23.89
C SER A 105 7.43 27.74 23.62
N VAL A 106 8.18 26.70 24.01
CA VAL A 106 7.69 25.31 23.92
C VAL A 106 6.84 25.00 25.15
N LYS A 107 5.56 24.72 24.92
CA LYS A 107 4.63 24.39 26.01
C LYS A 107 4.95 23.02 26.60
N HIS A 108 4.98 22.93 27.93
CA HIS A 108 5.11 21.67 28.65
C HIS A 108 3.96 20.72 28.28
N THR A 109 4.28 19.54 27.78
CA THR A 109 3.39 18.39 27.97
C THR A 109 3.47 18.04 29.45
N HIS A 110 2.32 17.95 30.12
CA HIS A 110 2.18 17.66 31.55
C HIS A 110 3.18 16.55 31.97
N HIS A 111 4.03 16.83 32.98
CA HIS A 111 4.90 15.90 33.75
C HIS A 111 6.42 16.15 33.84
N ALA A 112 6.99 17.28 33.41
CA ALA A 112 8.43 17.55 33.63
C ALA A 112 8.69 18.74 34.59
N THR A 113 9.30 18.46 35.75
CA THR A 113 9.75 19.41 36.79
C THR A 113 11.20 19.88 36.63
N SER A 114 11.86 19.59 35.49
CA SER A 114 13.25 20.01 35.24
C SER A 114 13.30 21.28 34.41
N THR A 115 14.13 22.24 34.87
CA THR A 115 14.34 23.58 34.29
C THR A 115 14.91 23.57 32.87
N SER A 116 15.53 22.47 32.40
CA SER A 116 16.10 22.38 31.05
C SER A 116 15.32 21.45 30.11
N VAL A 117 14.65 22.02 29.10
CA VAL A 117 13.71 21.32 28.20
C VAL A 117 14.41 20.57 27.06
N PHE A 118 15.55 21.09 26.57
CA PHE A 118 16.24 20.58 25.39
C PHE A 118 17.56 19.89 25.72
N ASN A 119 17.87 18.83 24.98
CA ASN A 119 19.15 18.11 25.01
C ASN A 119 20.05 18.45 23.81
N GLY A 120 19.50 18.97 22.71
CA GLY A 120 20.27 19.34 21.52
C GLY A 120 19.40 19.85 20.38
N ILE A 121 20.03 20.57 19.46
CA ILE A 121 19.44 21.06 18.20
C ILE A 121 20.26 20.54 17.02
N CYS A 122 19.59 20.17 15.92
CA CYS A 122 20.23 19.67 14.72
C CYS A 122 19.49 20.16 13.47
N ASP A 123 20.23 20.42 12.40
CA ASP A 123 19.69 20.87 11.13
C ASP A 123 19.69 19.72 10.10
N LEU A 124 18.55 19.53 9.41
CA LEU A 124 18.23 18.32 8.64
C LEU A 124 18.47 18.45 7.12
N GLY A 125 19.09 19.52 6.64
CA GLY A 125 19.36 19.67 5.19
C GLY A 125 18.22 20.28 4.38
N SER A 126 16.96 20.04 4.77
CA SER A 126 15.77 20.33 3.96
C SER A 126 15.00 21.61 4.34
N GLY A 127 15.62 22.53 5.10
CA GLY A 127 14.93 23.70 5.66
C GLY A 127 14.22 23.43 7.00
N GLN A 128 14.38 22.22 7.54
CA GLN A 128 13.84 21.81 8.83
C GLN A 128 14.92 21.69 9.89
N VAL A 129 14.56 22.10 11.11
CA VAL A 129 15.40 21.98 12.31
C VAL A 129 14.74 21.01 13.28
N ALA A 130 15.50 20.07 13.81
CA ALA A 130 15.05 19.15 14.85
C ALA A 130 15.59 19.55 16.22
N THR A 131 14.73 19.45 17.23
CA THR A 131 15.10 19.64 18.63
C THR A 131 14.77 18.38 19.42
N LEU A 132 15.74 17.87 20.18
CA LEU A 132 15.55 16.74 21.08
C LEU A 132 15.25 17.25 22.48
N GLN A 133 14.11 16.85 23.05
CA GLN A 133 13.71 17.18 24.41
C GLN A 133 14.22 16.12 25.41
N LYS A 134 14.38 16.51 26.68
CA LYS A 134 14.85 15.60 27.75
C LYS A 134 13.96 14.39 28.00
N ASN A 135 12.67 14.52 27.72
CA ASN A 135 11.68 13.44 27.80
C ASN A 135 11.77 12.44 26.62
N GLY A 136 12.79 12.56 25.75
CA GLY A 136 12.97 11.71 24.58
C GLY A 136 12.07 12.08 23.41
N HIS A 137 11.42 13.25 23.44
CA HIS A 137 10.60 13.72 22.32
C HIS A 137 11.45 14.48 21.29
N LEU A 138 11.32 14.07 20.03
CA LEU A 138 11.89 14.80 18.90
C LEU A 138 10.81 15.71 18.29
N GLN A 139 11.10 17.00 18.18
CA GLN A 139 10.25 17.99 17.52
C GLN A 139 10.92 18.55 16.29
N PHE A 140 10.15 18.70 15.21
CA PHE A 140 10.61 19.26 13.94
C PHE A 140 9.98 20.63 13.72
N TRP A 141 10.81 21.57 13.28
CA TRP A 141 10.46 22.95 13.03
C TRP A 141 10.75 23.29 11.57
N GLU A 142 9.73 23.74 10.85
CA GLU A 142 9.86 24.23 9.47
C GLU A 142 10.36 25.67 9.51
N MET A 143 11.53 25.94 8.92
CA MET A 143 12.12 27.28 8.86
C MET A 143 11.83 27.98 7.53
N ASP A 144 11.35 27.27 6.51
CA ASP A 144 10.95 27.89 5.25
C ASP A 144 9.58 28.58 5.38
N ALA A 145 9.59 29.91 5.35
CA ALA A 145 8.38 30.73 5.42
C ALA A 145 7.41 30.47 4.26
N VAL A 146 7.93 30.18 3.06
CA VAL A 146 7.10 29.91 1.87
C VAL A 146 6.36 28.58 2.03
N GLU A 147 7.06 27.54 2.47
CA GLU A 147 6.48 26.22 2.66
C GLU A 147 5.54 26.14 3.88
N SER A 148 5.87 26.91 4.93
CA SER A 148 5.00 27.08 6.09
C SER A 148 3.67 27.75 5.74
N ASN A 149 3.69 28.79 4.90
CA ASN A 149 2.47 29.46 4.43
C ASN A 149 1.59 28.54 3.58
N LYS A 150 2.18 27.76 2.66
CA LYS A 150 1.43 26.73 1.91
C LYS A 150 0.79 25.71 2.84
N SER A 151 1.52 25.24 3.84
CA SER A 151 1.04 24.26 4.82
C SER A 151 -0.15 24.81 5.62
N ILE A 152 -0.11 26.09 6.01
CA ILE A 152 -1.22 26.77 6.70
C ILE A 152 -2.44 26.91 5.78
N GLU A 153 -2.26 27.23 4.50
CA GLU A 153 -3.38 27.34 3.55
C GLU A 153 -4.07 25.99 3.32
N VAL A 154 -3.30 24.91 3.19
CA VAL A 154 -3.83 23.54 3.09
C VAL A 154 -4.63 23.20 4.34
N TRP A 155 -4.09 23.49 5.53
CA TRP A 155 -4.79 23.25 6.79
C TRP A 155 -6.10 24.05 6.87
N LYS A 156 -6.08 25.34 6.51
CA LYS A 156 -7.29 26.19 6.48
C LYS A 156 -8.34 25.67 5.48
N LYS A 157 -7.93 25.07 4.36
CA LYS A 157 -8.85 24.44 3.41
C LYS A 157 -9.46 23.15 3.98
N MET A 158 -8.69 22.35 4.71
CA MET A 158 -9.16 21.08 5.29
C MET A 158 -10.10 21.28 6.48
N PHE A 159 -9.82 22.28 7.33
CA PHE A 159 -10.50 22.45 8.61
C PHE A 159 -11.33 23.74 8.71
N GLY A 160 -11.38 24.54 7.64
CA GLY A 160 -12.03 25.86 7.62
C GLY A 160 -11.20 26.93 8.33
N SER A 161 -11.60 28.19 8.16
CA SER A 161 -11.10 29.26 9.02
C SER A 161 -11.74 29.08 10.40
N PRO A 162 -11.00 29.12 11.52
CA PRO A 162 -11.60 29.10 12.84
C PRO A 162 -12.46 30.35 12.99
N ASP A 163 -13.77 30.21 12.79
CA ASP A 163 -14.71 31.27 13.09
C ASP A 163 -14.56 31.63 14.57
N LYS A 164 -14.64 32.94 14.87
CA LYS A 164 -14.37 33.53 16.19
C LYS A 164 -15.40 33.14 17.28
N LYS A 165 -16.06 31.99 17.19
CA LYS A 165 -16.95 31.45 18.23
C LYS A 165 -16.50 30.03 18.59
N GLY A 166 -16.22 29.84 19.87
CA GLY A 166 -15.33 28.80 20.37
C GLY A 166 -15.82 27.37 20.23
N LYS A 167 -14.85 26.44 20.28
CA LYS A 167 -14.95 25.02 20.68
C LYS A 167 -16.36 24.41 20.57
N GLU A 168 -16.87 24.21 19.36
CA GLU A 168 -18.00 23.31 19.17
C GLU A 168 -17.47 21.92 18.82
N ALA A 169 -17.65 20.98 19.75
CA ALA A 169 -17.46 19.57 19.50
C ALA A 169 -18.49 19.13 18.45
N LEU A 170 -18.03 18.46 17.39
CA LEU A 170 -18.87 17.86 16.36
C LEU A 170 -19.96 16.99 17.02
N SER A 171 -21.23 17.35 16.88
CA SER A 171 -22.37 16.52 17.29
C SER A 171 -23.31 16.31 16.11
N ILE A 172 -23.72 15.05 15.88
CA ILE A 172 -24.66 14.63 14.84
C ILE A 172 -26.01 14.44 15.51
N SER A 173 -27.03 15.20 15.10
CA SER A 173 -28.42 15.01 15.53
C SER A 173 -29.11 13.97 14.64
N VAL A 174 -29.32 12.77 15.20
CA VAL A 174 -30.06 11.69 14.53
C VAL A 174 -31.53 11.74 14.99
N GLY A 175 -32.48 11.52 14.07
CA GLY A 175 -33.92 11.42 14.36
C GLY A 175 -34.25 10.29 15.36
N ASP A 176 -35.47 10.28 15.88
CA ASP A 176 -35.91 9.47 17.03
C ASP A 176 -35.95 7.96 16.71
N LEU A 177 -34.78 7.31 16.65
CA LEU A 177 -34.58 5.88 16.34
C LEU A 177 -34.71 4.99 17.60
N THR A 178 -35.75 5.23 18.39
CA THR A 178 -36.01 4.46 19.62
C THR A 178 -37.04 3.36 19.37
N SER A 179 -36.84 2.19 19.96
CA SER A 179 -37.78 1.07 19.89
C SER A 179 -38.17 0.56 21.27
N LYS A 180 -39.45 0.21 21.42
CA LYS A 180 -39.96 -0.53 22.57
C LYS A 180 -40.16 -1.99 22.17
N PRO A 181 -39.43 -2.96 22.77
CA PRO A 181 -39.60 -4.36 22.45
C PRO A 181 -41.04 -4.82 22.70
N LYS A 182 -41.66 -5.46 21.70
CA LYS A 182 -43.05 -5.99 21.80
C LYS A 182 -43.10 -7.32 22.55
N THR A 183 -41.95 -7.90 22.88
CA THR A 183 -41.82 -9.25 23.45
C THR A 183 -40.94 -9.23 24.71
N GLY A 184 -41.27 -10.10 25.67
CA GLY A 184 -40.49 -10.29 26.90
C GLY A 184 -39.12 -10.91 26.66
N PRO A 185 -38.19 -10.83 27.63
CA PRO A 185 -36.87 -11.46 27.53
C PRO A 185 -37.01 -12.99 27.64
N GLY A 186 -36.57 -13.69 26.60
CA GLY A 186 -36.59 -15.14 26.46
C GLY A 186 -35.20 -15.74 26.23
N ALA A 187 -35.17 -16.95 25.65
CA ALA A 187 -33.91 -17.61 25.28
C ALA A 187 -33.41 -17.10 23.91
N PRO A 188 -32.09 -16.86 23.76
CA PRO A 188 -31.50 -16.39 22.51
C PRO A 188 -31.75 -17.40 21.37
N LYS A 189 -32.03 -16.89 20.16
CA LYS A 189 -32.28 -17.70 18.96
C LYS A 189 -31.88 -16.94 17.69
N HIS A 190 -31.67 -17.67 16.59
CA HIS A 190 -31.37 -17.07 15.28
C HIS A 190 -32.56 -16.28 14.69
N GLY A 191 -33.76 -16.85 14.75
CA GLY A 191 -34.96 -16.31 14.09
C GLY A 191 -35.29 -17.07 12.79
N ARG A 192 -36.45 -16.77 12.20
CA ARG A 192 -36.84 -17.26 10.87
C ARG A 192 -36.36 -16.28 9.80
N GLU A 193 -36.03 -16.79 8.62
CA GLU A 193 -35.71 -15.94 7.47
C GLU A 193 -36.99 -15.47 6.78
N ASP A 194 -37.07 -14.17 6.48
CA ASP A 194 -38.15 -13.56 5.70
C ASP A 194 -37.80 -13.62 4.20
N PRO A 195 -38.58 -14.33 3.35
CA PRO A 195 -38.37 -14.37 1.91
C PRO A 195 -38.43 -12.99 1.25
N ASP A 196 -39.23 -12.07 1.79
CA ASP A 196 -39.50 -10.75 1.20
C ASP A 196 -38.59 -9.65 1.79
N ASN A 197 -37.69 -10.00 2.73
CA ASN A 197 -36.76 -9.10 3.42
C ASN A 197 -37.42 -7.80 3.90
N THR A 198 -38.61 -7.91 4.50
CA THR A 198 -39.38 -6.74 4.93
C THR A 198 -38.83 -6.16 6.25
N PRO A 199 -38.93 -4.84 6.50
CA PRO A 199 -38.41 -4.25 7.74
C PRO A 199 -39.20 -4.66 8.98
N HIS A 200 -38.56 -5.41 9.88
CA HIS A 200 -39.15 -5.83 11.16
C HIS A 200 -38.56 -5.05 12.35
N VAL A 201 -39.42 -4.42 13.16
CA VAL A 201 -39.02 -3.62 14.33
C VAL A 201 -39.71 -4.12 15.61
N GLY A 202 -38.92 -4.35 16.66
CA GLY A 202 -39.39 -4.66 18.02
C GLY A 202 -39.88 -6.09 18.28
N GLY A 203 -39.88 -6.96 17.25
CA GLY A 203 -40.29 -8.36 17.34
C GLY A 203 -39.16 -9.34 17.71
N ASN A 204 -39.49 -10.63 17.83
CA ASN A 204 -38.52 -11.72 18.07
C ASN A 204 -38.72 -12.92 17.11
N THR A 205 -39.34 -12.72 15.96
CA THR A 205 -39.66 -13.80 15.01
C THR A 205 -38.61 -13.91 13.91
N TRP A 206 -38.13 -12.77 13.41
CA TRP A 206 -37.35 -12.67 12.17
C TRP A 206 -35.86 -12.42 12.43
N ALA A 207 -35.01 -13.15 11.72
CA ALA A 207 -33.57 -12.95 11.74
C ALA A 207 -33.21 -11.65 11.01
N GLY A 208 -32.47 -10.75 11.68
CA GLY A 208 -32.07 -9.45 11.13
C GLY A 208 -33.03 -8.29 11.42
N GLY A 209 -34.05 -8.52 12.27
CA GLY A 209 -34.92 -7.44 12.76
C GLY A 209 -34.18 -6.44 13.66
N THR A 210 -34.73 -5.23 13.80
CA THR A 210 -34.14 -4.17 14.63
C THR A 210 -34.93 -3.94 15.93
N GLY A 211 -34.26 -3.62 17.03
CA GLY A 211 -34.91 -3.26 18.30
C GLY A 211 -35.64 -4.40 19.04
N GLY A 212 -35.34 -5.66 18.72
CA GLY A 212 -36.00 -6.86 19.29
C GLY A 212 -35.47 -7.34 20.65
N SER A 213 -35.95 -8.51 21.12
CA SER A 213 -35.61 -9.05 22.46
C SER A 213 -34.65 -10.24 22.51
N ASP A 214 -34.73 -11.22 21.60
CA ASP A 214 -34.00 -12.50 21.77
C ASP A 214 -33.46 -13.07 20.45
N THR A 215 -33.57 -12.32 19.36
CA THR A 215 -33.32 -12.79 17.99
C THR A 215 -32.06 -12.13 17.43
N ALA A 216 -31.31 -12.83 16.57
CA ALA A 216 -30.13 -12.25 15.93
C ALA A 216 -30.55 -11.02 15.09
N GLY A 217 -29.92 -9.88 15.34
CA GLY A 217 -30.38 -8.59 14.81
C GLY A 217 -29.59 -7.40 15.35
N LEU A 218 -30.04 -6.18 15.08
CA LEU A 218 -29.38 -4.94 15.50
C LEU A 218 -30.24 -4.13 16.49
N GLY A 219 -29.58 -3.44 17.43
CA GLY A 219 -30.24 -2.47 18.33
C GLY A 219 -31.20 -3.05 19.37
N GLY A 220 -31.39 -4.38 19.42
CA GLY A 220 -32.20 -5.08 20.43
C GLY A 220 -31.44 -5.51 21.69
N ARG A 221 -32.12 -6.25 22.57
CA ARG A 221 -31.52 -6.99 23.69
C ARG A 221 -31.41 -8.47 23.34
N GLY A 222 -30.68 -9.25 24.15
CA GLY A 222 -30.78 -10.72 24.25
C GLY A 222 -30.46 -11.58 23.02
N GLY A 223 -30.23 -11.00 21.84
CA GLY A 223 -29.85 -11.74 20.63
C GLY A 223 -28.43 -12.34 20.72
N PRO A 224 -28.17 -13.49 20.08
CA PRO A 224 -26.89 -14.19 20.16
C PRO A 224 -25.76 -13.47 19.42
N TYR A 225 -26.03 -12.88 18.25
CA TYR A 225 -25.04 -12.15 17.45
C TYR A 225 -25.72 -11.10 16.57
N ARG A 226 -24.91 -10.22 15.99
CA ARG A 226 -25.39 -9.14 15.11
C ARG A 226 -25.66 -9.69 13.72
N LEU A 227 -26.82 -9.35 13.17
CA LEU A 227 -27.22 -9.68 11.81
C LEU A 227 -27.88 -8.45 11.20
N ASP A 228 -27.29 -7.92 10.12
CA ASP A 228 -27.79 -6.75 9.41
C ASP A 228 -28.44 -7.15 8.08
N LYS A 229 -29.60 -6.57 7.78
CA LYS A 229 -30.36 -6.74 6.54
C LYS A 229 -30.54 -5.42 5.77
N GLY A 230 -29.82 -4.36 6.17
CA GLY A 230 -29.80 -3.07 5.50
C GLY A 230 -30.95 -2.14 5.88
N HIS A 231 -31.54 -2.31 7.06
CA HIS A 231 -32.66 -1.52 7.55
C HIS A 231 -32.24 -0.49 8.62
N PRO A 232 -33.01 0.61 8.82
CA PRO A 232 -32.74 1.57 9.88
C PRO A 232 -32.65 0.92 11.26
N VAL A 233 -31.55 1.16 11.97
CA VAL A 233 -31.28 0.54 13.28
C VAL A 233 -32.04 1.26 14.38
N HIS A 234 -33.06 0.60 14.92
CA HIS A 234 -33.79 1.08 16.10
C HIS A 234 -33.14 0.56 17.37
N GLN A 235 -32.79 1.46 18.29
CA GLN A 235 -32.16 1.11 19.55
C GLN A 235 -33.19 1.05 20.68
N ILE A 236 -33.01 0.09 21.58
CA ILE A 236 -33.79 0.01 22.81
C ILE A 236 -33.11 0.79 23.94
N SER A 237 -33.88 1.15 24.96
CA SER A 237 -33.35 1.82 26.16
C SER A 237 -32.33 0.95 26.92
N GLU A 238 -31.38 1.58 27.60
CA GLU A 238 -30.41 0.87 28.46
C GLU A 238 -31.09 0.10 29.60
N ALA A 239 -32.19 0.64 30.14
CA ALA A 239 -33.01 -0.03 31.13
C ALA A 239 -33.58 -1.36 30.60
N ASP A 240 -33.99 -1.40 29.33
CA ASP A 240 -34.49 -2.63 28.71
C ASP A 240 -33.39 -3.64 28.39
N LYS A 241 -32.16 -3.18 28.08
CA LYS A 241 -30.98 -4.05 27.92
C LYS A 241 -30.60 -4.71 29.23
N ALA A 242 -30.67 -3.98 30.35
CA ALA A 242 -30.32 -4.50 31.67
C ALA A 242 -31.28 -5.59 32.18
N ARG A 243 -32.52 -5.64 31.66
CA ARG A 243 -33.55 -6.63 32.04
C ARG A 243 -33.28 -8.06 31.55
N VAL A 244 -32.21 -8.30 30.79
CA VAL A 244 -31.82 -9.65 30.34
C VAL A 244 -31.18 -10.43 31.49
N SER A 245 -31.72 -11.62 31.78
CA SER A 245 -31.19 -12.50 32.82
C SER A 245 -29.74 -12.93 32.53
N ALA A 246 -28.96 -13.21 33.58
CA ALA A 246 -27.58 -13.67 33.43
C ALA A 246 -27.49 -14.99 32.64
N ALA A 247 -28.45 -15.90 32.84
CA ALA A 247 -28.54 -17.17 32.11
C ALA A 247 -28.85 -16.99 30.60
N ALA A 248 -29.62 -15.97 30.23
CA ALA A 248 -29.84 -15.64 28.81
C ALA A 248 -28.59 -15.03 28.18
N ARG A 249 -27.86 -14.17 28.92
CA ARG A 249 -26.56 -13.62 28.47
C ARG A 249 -25.49 -14.69 28.27
N ALA A 250 -25.40 -15.65 29.18
CA ALA A 250 -24.46 -16.77 29.07
C ALA A 250 -24.76 -17.65 27.84
N ARG A 251 -26.03 -18.02 27.62
CA ARG A 251 -26.43 -18.78 26.43
C ARG A 251 -26.23 -18.00 25.13
N ALA A 252 -26.46 -16.69 25.15
CA ALA A 252 -26.24 -15.83 23.98
C ALA A 252 -24.75 -15.82 23.61
N ARG A 253 -23.87 -15.76 24.63
CA ARG A 253 -22.43 -15.84 24.47
C ARG A 253 -21.97 -17.19 23.92
N GLU A 254 -22.47 -18.30 24.45
CA GLU A 254 -22.14 -19.65 23.96
C GLU A 254 -22.56 -19.83 22.48
N MET A 255 -23.78 -19.39 22.13
CA MET A 255 -24.24 -19.38 20.74
C MET A 255 -23.40 -18.45 19.84
N ALA A 256 -22.94 -17.31 20.35
CA ALA A 256 -22.08 -16.38 19.63
C ALA A 256 -20.70 -17.00 19.37
N GLU A 257 -20.11 -17.64 20.38
CA GLU A 257 -18.82 -18.31 20.29
C GLU A 257 -18.89 -19.51 19.34
N HIS A 258 -19.96 -20.30 19.38
CA HIS A 258 -20.19 -21.39 18.42
C HIS A 258 -20.36 -20.87 16.99
N ALA A 259 -21.23 -19.87 16.77
CA ALA A 259 -21.46 -19.28 15.45
C ALA A 259 -20.21 -18.59 14.90
N LEU A 260 -19.41 -17.95 15.76
CA LEU A 260 -18.11 -17.37 15.40
C LEU A 260 -17.11 -18.46 15.04
N ALA A 261 -17.01 -19.55 15.81
CA ALA A 261 -16.13 -20.67 15.51
C ALA A 261 -16.52 -21.38 14.21
N GLU A 262 -17.82 -21.56 13.94
CA GLU A 262 -18.31 -22.09 12.66
C GLU A 262 -18.04 -21.13 11.51
N ARG A 263 -18.24 -19.81 11.69
CA ARG A 263 -17.87 -18.79 10.70
C ARG A 263 -16.37 -18.79 10.43
N LEU A 264 -15.55 -18.86 11.46
CA LEU A 264 -14.09 -18.90 11.34
C LEU A 264 -13.63 -20.20 10.67
N ARG A 265 -14.19 -21.37 11.03
CA ARG A 265 -13.94 -22.65 10.33
C ARG A 265 -14.46 -22.65 8.90
N ALA A 266 -15.56 -21.96 8.64
CA ALA A 266 -16.11 -21.81 7.31
C ALA A 266 -15.33 -20.79 6.49
N ILE A 267 -14.54 -19.90 7.09
CA ILE A 267 -13.63 -18.97 6.44
C ILE A 267 -12.26 -19.63 6.24
N ASP A 268 -11.76 -20.33 7.26
CA ASP A 268 -10.58 -21.18 7.20
C ASP A 268 -10.80 -22.30 6.18
N MET A 269 -9.77 -22.56 5.41
CA MET A 269 -9.75 -23.70 4.51
C MET A 269 -9.62 -25.00 5.29
N THR A 270 -10.09 -26.11 4.71
CA THR A 270 -9.85 -27.41 5.32
C THR A 270 -8.35 -27.72 5.39
N PRO A 271 -7.87 -28.54 6.34
CA PRO A 271 -6.45 -28.89 6.42
C PRO A 271 -5.89 -29.53 5.15
N GLN A 272 -6.74 -30.15 4.32
CA GLN A 272 -6.37 -30.71 3.03
C GLN A 272 -6.18 -29.62 1.98
N GLU A 273 -7.12 -28.67 1.90
CA GLU A 273 -7.04 -27.50 1.03
C GLU A 273 -5.81 -26.65 1.34
N MET A 274 -5.48 -26.46 2.62
CA MET A 274 -4.26 -25.76 3.05
C MET A 274 -3.00 -26.43 2.52
N LYS A 275 -2.89 -27.76 2.66
CA LYS A 275 -1.74 -28.51 2.14
C LYS A 275 -1.61 -28.39 0.61
N ILE A 276 -2.74 -28.35 -0.11
CA ILE A 276 -2.74 -28.17 -1.56
C ILE A 276 -2.23 -26.77 -1.91
N TYR A 277 -2.74 -25.74 -1.24
CA TYR A 277 -2.31 -24.36 -1.46
C TYR A 277 -0.83 -24.15 -1.12
N ASP A 278 -0.39 -24.65 0.03
CA ASP A 278 1.00 -24.59 0.49
C ASP A 278 1.96 -25.30 -0.48
N ARG A 279 1.52 -26.38 -1.13
CA ARG A 279 2.31 -27.05 -2.17
C ARG A 279 2.58 -26.14 -3.36
N TYR A 280 1.57 -25.42 -3.87
CA TYR A 280 1.75 -24.49 -4.97
C TYR A 280 2.60 -23.29 -4.54
N LEU A 281 2.27 -22.68 -3.39
CA LEU A 281 3.00 -21.53 -2.86
C LEU A 281 4.47 -21.86 -2.59
N GLY A 282 4.75 -23.03 -2.02
CA GLY A 282 6.11 -23.47 -1.70
C GLY A 282 7.01 -23.61 -2.93
N ARG A 283 6.44 -23.97 -4.09
CA ARG A 283 7.20 -24.07 -5.35
C ARG A 283 7.54 -22.70 -5.96
N VAL A 284 6.69 -21.69 -5.76
CA VAL A 284 6.86 -20.35 -6.33
C VAL A 284 7.32 -19.28 -5.33
N ALA A 285 7.59 -19.63 -4.08
CA ALA A 285 7.88 -18.67 -3.02
C ALA A 285 9.06 -17.74 -3.35
N LEU A 286 10.11 -18.28 -3.98
CA LEU A 286 11.27 -17.50 -4.39
C LEU A 286 10.91 -16.51 -5.51
N GLN A 287 10.17 -16.97 -6.50
CA GLN A 287 9.73 -16.18 -7.65
C GLN A 287 8.75 -15.09 -7.22
N VAL A 288 7.89 -15.37 -6.23
CA VAL A 288 7.02 -14.37 -5.59
C VAL A 288 7.86 -13.26 -4.95
N GLN A 289 8.90 -13.62 -4.20
CA GLN A 289 9.77 -12.62 -3.58
C GLN A 289 10.50 -11.78 -4.64
N GLN A 290 11.01 -12.40 -5.70
CA GLN A 290 11.66 -11.71 -6.81
C GLN A 290 10.70 -10.75 -7.53
N LEU A 291 9.50 -11.22 -7.86
CA LEU A 291 8.49 -10.41 -8.54
C LEU A 291 8.02 -9.25 -7.65
N ARG A 292 7.88 -9.45 -6.34
CA ARG A 292 7.59 -8.36 -5.39
C ARG A 292 8.68 -7.28 -5.38
N VAL A 293 9.95 -7.67 -5.40
CA VAL A 293 11.07 -6.72 -5.51
C VAL A 293 11.00 -5.96 -6.82
N VAL A 294 10.69 -6.63 -7.95
CA VAL A 294 10.53 -5.97 -9.26
C VAL A 294 9.34 -5.00 -9.25
N LEU A 295 8.18 -5.41 -8.73
CA LEU A 295 6.99 -4.57 -8.63
C LEU A 295 7.21 -3.35 -7.72
N GLY A 296 7.88 -3.55 -6.59
CA GLY A 296 8.28 -2.49 -5.66
C GLY A 296 9.33 -1.54 -6.26
N GLY A 297 10.31 -2.07 -6.98
CA GLY A 297 11.34 -1.29 -7.70
C GLY A 297 10.75 -0.49 -8.85
N ALA A 298 9.88 -1.08 -9.68
CA ALA A 298 9.18 -0.39 -10.74
C ALA A 298 8.24 0.70 -10.19
N ALA A 299 7.62 0.46 -9.04
CA ALA A 299 6.85 1.45 -8.31
C ALA A 299 7.70 2.62 -7.80
N ALA A 300 8.95 2.40 -7.42
CA ALA A 300 9.87 3.47 -7.02
C ALA A 300 10.40 4.26 -8.24
N ARG A 301 10.69 3.57 -9.35
CA ARG A 301 11.17 4.17 -10.60
C ARG A 301 10.14 5.08 -11.29
N SER A 302 8.84 4.80 -11.16
CA SER A 302 7.79 5.69 -11.68
C SER A 302 7.72 7.04 -10.94
N THR A 303 8.40 7.17 -9.81
CA THR A 303 8.55 8.42 -9.02
C THR A 303 9.95 9.02 -9.21
N GLU A 304 10.74 8.52 -10.17
CA GLU A 304 12.13 8.90 -10.37
C GLU A 304 12.31 10.17 -11.21
N ARG A 305 13.47 10.80 -11.04
CA ARG A 305 13.83 12.12 -11.53
C ARG A 305 13.91 12.14 -13.07
N ALA A 306 13.05 12.92 -13.71
CA ALA A 306 13.15 13.21 -15.14
C ALA A 306 14.18 14.32 -15.41
N TRP A 307 14.67 14.40 -16.66
CA TRP A 307 15.46 15.54 -17.12
C TRP A 307 14.53 16.74 -17.32
N ARG A 308 14.48 17.63 -16.33
CA ARG A 308 13.80 18.91 -16.48
C ARG A 308 14.60 19.76 -17.44
N ARG A 309 14.02 20.08 -18.60
CA ARG A 309 14.64 20.94 -19.62
C ARG A 309 14.36 22.40 -19.33
N ARG A 310 15.02 23.31 -20.05
CA ARG A 310 14.83 24.78 -19.95
C ARG A 310 15.11 25.34 -18.56
N GLN A 311 16.18 24.85 -17.94
CA GLN A 311 16.64 25.33 -16.65
C GLN A 311 17.69 26.43 -16.86
N PRO A 312 17.76 27.42 -15.96
CA PRO A 312 18.79 28.46 -15.99
C PRO A 312 20.17 27.94 -15.57
N ALA A 313 20.24 26.75 -14.97
CA ALA A 313 21.48 26.10 -14.54
C ALA A 313 21.31 24.57 -14.55
N GLY A 314 22.38 23.84 -14.88
CA GLY A 314 22.38 22.38 -14.96
C GLY A 314 23.39 21.85 -15.97
N GLU A 315 23.16 20.64 -16.46
CA GLU A 315 23.88 20.10 -17.62
C GLU A 315 23.37 20.76 -18.90
N LEU A 316 24.22 20.99 -19.91
CA LEU A 316 23.78 21.60 -21.16
C LEU A 316 22.80 20.65 -21.90
N ASP A 317 21.71 21.19 -22.42
CA ASP A 317 20.78 20.45 -23.30
C ASP A 317 21.27 20.57 -24.74
N ASP A 318 21.86 19.51 -25.29
CA ASP A 318 22.44 19.49 -26.64
C ASP A 318 21.42 19.88 -27.73
N ALA A 319 20.12 19.63 -27.49
CA ALA A 319 19.04 20.04 -28.38
C ALA A 319 18.83 21.56 -28.45
N ARG A 320 19.42 22.33 -27.51
CA ARG A 320 19.26 23.79 -27.36
C ARG A 320 20.56 24.57 -27.53
N LEU A 321 21.57 23.95 -28.12
CA LEU A 321 22.85 24.61 -28.40
C LEU A 321 22.68 25.86 -29.28
N VAL A 322 21.78 25.78 -30.27
CA VAL A 322 21.47 26.89 -31.18
C VAL A 322 20.80 28.06 -30.44
N ASP A 323 19.84 27.75 -29.56
CA ASP A 323 19.16 28.74 -28.71
C ASP A 323 20.18 29.43 -27.77
N GLY A 324 21.14 28.68 -27.23
CA GLY A 324 22.22 29.22 -26.40
C GLY A 324 23.16 30.14 -27.16
N ALA A 325 23.50 29.80 -28.40
CA ALA A 325 24.27 30.68 -29.28
C ALA A 325 23.51 31.98 -29.62
N ALA A 326 22.18 31.94 -29.64
CA ALA A 326 21.31 33.10 -29.81
C ALA A 326 21.11 33.94 -28.52
N GLY A 327 21.71 33.53 -27.40
CA GLY A 327 21.65 34.25 -26.11
C GLY A 327 20.53 33.80 -25.16
N GLU A 328 19.83 32.70 -25.46
CA GLU A 328 18.82 32.14 -24.56
C GLU A 328 19.48 31.57 -23.29
N ARG A 329 18.96 31.95 -22.11
CA ARG A 329 19.50 31.49 -20.81
C ARG A 329 18.96 30.13 -20.36
N LEU A 330 17.85 29.67 -20.94
CA LEU A 330 17.13 28.44 -20.55
C LEU A 330 17.57 27.25 -21.42
N ILE A 331 18.87 26.96 -21.40
CA ILE A 331 19.51 25.93 -22.24
C ILE A 331 20.02 24.73 -21.44
N TYR A 332 19.82 24.72 -20.12
CA TYR A 332 20.28 23.63 -19.27
C TYR A 332 19.14 22.64 -18.96
N LYS A 333 19.53 21.41 -18.62
CA LYS A 333 18.69 20.35 -18.11
C LYS A 333 19.19 19.90 -16.73
N ARG A 334 18.28 19.58 -15.81
CA ARG A 334 18.61 19.09 -14.45
C ARG A 334 17.78 17.87 -14.11
N ARG A 335 18.38 16.88 -13.43
CA ARG A 335 17.63 15.76 -12.85
C ARG A 335 16.81 16.24 -11.65
N GLY A 336 15.49 16.18 -11.75
CA GLY A 336 14.59 16.56 -10.68
C GLY A 336 13.22 15.88 -10.81
N VAL A 337 12.38 16.01 -9.80
CA VAL A 337 10.96 15.66 -9.91
C VAL A 337 10.30 16.69 -10.82
N ASP A 338 9.48 16.23 -11.75
CA ASP A 338 8.89 17.08 -12.79
C ASP A 338 7.76 17.94 -12.20
N ASP A 339 8.08 19.12 -11.64
CA ASP A 339 7.06 20.07 -11.14
C ASP A 339 6.49 20.90 -12.30
N ASN A 340 5.78 20.28 -13.24
CA ASN A 340 5.00 21.03 -14.20
C ASN A 340 3.59 21.31 -13.63
N PRO A 341 3.27 22.53 -13.16
CA PRO A 341 1.98 22.82 -12.53
C PRO A 341 0.78 22.70 -13.50
N PHE A 342 1.01 22.74 -14.81
CA PHE A 342 -0.01 22.55 -15.85
C PHE A 342 0.07 21.18 -16.55
N GLY A 343 1.03 20.34 -16.15
CA GLY A 343 1.33 19.06 -16.79
C GLY A 343 1.48 17.91 -15.79
N PHE A 344 0.78 17.97 -14.65
CA PHE A 344 0.59 16.83 -13.76
C PHE A 344 -0.13 15.72 -14.53
N THR A 345 0.63 14.90 -15.26
CA THR A 345 0.18 13.56 -15.57
C THR A 345 0.34 12.78 -14.29
N ALA A 346 -0.78 12.56 -13.58
CA ALA A 346 -0.78 11.63 -12.46
C ALA A 346 -0.09 10.33 -12.92
N PRO A 347 0.81 9.73 -12.12
CA PRO A 347 1.48 8.50 -12.51
C PRO A 347 0.41 7.50 -12.92
N LYS A 348 0.46 7.08 -14.19
CA LYS A 348 -0.56 6.21 -14.76
C LYS A 348 -0.56 4.92 -13.98
N LYS A 349 -1.72 4.52 -13.47
CA LYS A 349 -1.88 3.20 -12.86
C LYS A 349 -1.68 2.17 -13.97
N LYS A 350 -0.97 1.10 -13.69
CA LYS A 350 -0.75 0.01 -14.66
C LYS A 350 -1.91 -0.96 -14.56
N GLN A 351 -2.59 -1.22 -15.66
CA GLN A 351 -3.63 -2.25 -15.75
C GLN A 351 -3.03 -3.44 -16.50
N ILE A 352 -3.08 -4.62 -15.89
CA ILE A 352 -2.47 -5.83 -16.42
C ILE A 352 -3.53 -6.92 -16.54
N LYS A 353 -3.75 -7.43 -17.75
CA LYS A 353 -4.66 -8.56 -17.97
C LYS A 353 -3.86 -9.80 -18.31
N PHE A 354 -4.06 -10.86 -17.53
CA PHE A 354 -3.49 -12.17 -17.81
C PHE A 354 -4.53 -13.05 -18.48
N VAL A 355 -4.19 -13.57 -19.66
CA VAL A 355 -5.01 -14.52 -20.43
C VAL A 355 -4.38 -15.89 -20.27
N MET A 356 -5.08 -16.80 -19.60
CA MET A 356 -4.60 -18.13 -19.24
C MET A 356 -5.22 -19.21 -20.13
N ASP A 357 -4.40 -20.04 -20.75
CA ASP A 357 -4.87 -21.24 -21.44
C ASP A 357 -5.37 -22.26 -20.41
N VAL A 358 -6.68 -22.51 -20.40
CA VAL A 358 -7.35 -23.54 -19.59
C VAL A 358 -8.04 -24.56 -20.49
N SER A 359 -7.43 -24.86 -21.65
CA SER A 359 -7.92 -25.86 -22.59
C SER A 359 -7.66 -27.30 -22.13
N GLY A 360 -8.30 -28.27 -22.79
CA GLY A 360 -8.17 -29.69 -22.46
C GLY A 360 -6.76 -30.24 -22.68
N SER A 361 -5.91 -29.62 -23.51
CA SER A 361 -4.51 -30.02 -23.64
C SER A 361 -3.74 -29.74 -22.35
N MET A 362 -4.06 -28.66 -21.64
CA MET A 362 -3.48 -28.35 -20.33
C MET A 362 -3.68 -29.49 -19.34
N TYR A 363 -4.91 -30.00 -19.24
CA TYR A 363 -5.23 -31.12 -18.36
C TYR A 363 -4.64 -32.45 -18.84
N ARG A 364 -4.79 -32.78 -20.12
CA ARG A 364 -4.36 -34.08 -20.70
C ARG A 364 -2.86 -34.32 -20.58
N PHE A 365 -2.07 -33.30 -20.89
CA PHE A 365 -0.62 -33.42 -20.93
C PHE A 365 0.05 -33.08 -19.60
N ASN A 366 -0.73 -32.65 -18.59
CA ASN A 366 -0.21 -32.35 -17.26
C ASN A 366 0.57 -33.53 -16.63
N GLY A 367 0.17 -34.78 -16.91
CA GLY A 367 0.90 -35.96 -16.44
C GLY A 367 2.26 -36.18 -17.11
N GLN A 368 2.53 -35.53 -18.23
CA GLN A 368 3.79 -35.64 -18.98
C GLN A 368 4.75 -34.49 -18.69
N ASP A 369 4.25 -33.24 -18.70
CA ASP A 369 5.09 -32.03 -18.60
C ASP A 369 4.65 -31.04 -17.51
N SER A 370 3.65 -31.41 -16.69
CA SER A 370 3.13 -30.59 -15.60
C SER A 370 2.66 -29.19 -16.04
N ARG A 371 2.23 -29.01 -17.31
CA ARG A 371 1.81 -27.69 -17.83
C ARG A 371 0.67 -27.03 -17.05
N LEU A 372 -0.33 -27.80 -16.62
CA LEU A 372 -1.44 -27.26 -15.82
C LEU A 372 -0.96 -26.93 -14.41
N GLU A 373 -0.16 -27.80 -13.77
CA GLU A 373 0.44 -27.49 -12.46
C GLU A 373 1.26 -26.20 -12.52
N ARG A 374 2.10 -26.02 -13.56
CA ARG A 374 2.89 -24.80 -13.78
C ARG A 374 2.02 -23.57 -14.00
N LEU A 375 0.93 -23.68 -14.76
CA LEU A 375 -0.01 -22.57 -14.94
C LEU A 375 -0.66 -22.16 -13.60
N LEU A 376 -1.05 -23.13 -12.78
CA LEU A 376 -1.62 -22.87 -11.45
C LEU A 376 -0.60 -22.21 -10.53
N GLU A 377 0.65 -22.69 -10.54
CA GLU A 377 1.78 -22.09 -9.82
C GLU A 377 2.03 -20.64 -10.24
N VAL A 378 2.05 -20.36 -11.54
CA VAL A 378 2.19 -18.99 -12.07
C VAL A 378 1.01 -18.11 -11.63
N THR A 379 -0.21 -18.65 -11.63
CA THR A 379 -1.39 -17.92 -11.14
C THR A 379 -1.28 -17.61 -9.65
N THR A 380 -0.82 -18.58 -8.83
CA THR A 380 -0.49 -18.34 -7.42
C THR A 380 0.58 -17.28 -7.26
N MET A 381 1.64 -17.32 -8.07
CA MET A 381 2.71 -16.32 -8.06
C MET A 381 2.15 -14.92 -8.34
N ILE A 382 1.26 -14.76 -9.31
CA ILE A 382 0.60 -13.48 -9.63
C ILE A 382 -0.26 -13.01 -8.45
N MET A 383 -1.16 -13.85 -7.94
CA MET A 383 -2.06 -13.47 -6.84
C MET A 383 -1.29 -13.03 -5.59
N GLU A 384 -0.21 -13.74 -5.26
CA GLU A 384 0.63 -13.42 -4.11
C GLU A 384 1.50 -12.19 -4.36
N SER A 385 2.14 -12.06 -5.52
CA SER A 385 3.12 -10.98 -5.75
C SER A 385 2.50 -9.60 -5.79
N PHE A 386 1.25 -9.50 -6.26
CA PHE A 386 0.54 -8.23 -6.40
C PHE A 386 -0.10 -7.73 -5.09
N GLN A 387 -0.18 -8.57 -4.05
CA GLN A 387 -0.74 -8.18 -2.76
C GLN A 387 0.11 -7.07 -2.11
N GLY A 388 -0.51 -5.94 -1.77
CA GLY A 388 0.16 -4.75 -1.23
C GLY A 388 0.62 -3.73 -2.29
N HIS A 389 0.32 -3.97 -3.57
CA HIS A 389 0.66 -3.08 -4.69
C HIS A 389 -0.57 -2.57 -5.46
N GLU A 390 -1.76 -2.67 -4.89
CA GLU A 390 -3.06 -2.36 -5.51
C GLU A 390 -3.25 -0.86 -5.85
N SER A 391 -2.48 0.00 -5.19
CA SER A 391 -2.46 1.45 -5.46
C SER A 391 -1.87 1.79 -6.82
N LYS A 392 -0.92 0.98 -7.32
CA LYS A 392 -0.16 1.24 -8.56
C LYS A 392 -0.47 0.26 -9.69
N TYR A 393 -0.89 -0.96 -9.34
CA TYR A 393 -1.22 -1.99 -10.29
C TYR A 393 -2.67 -2.44 -10.08
N SER A 394 -3.39 -2.60 -11.19
CA SER A 394 -4.64 -3.35 -11.25
C SER A 394 -4.38 -4.58 -12.11
N TYR A 395 -4.83 -5.75 -11.67
CA TYR A 395 -4.75 -6.94 -12.50
C TYR A 395 -6.08 -7.67 -12.59
N SER A 396 -6.29 -8.31 -13.72
CA SER A 396 -7.38 -9.26 -13.96
C SER A 396 -6.82 -10.54 -14.58
N VAL A 397 -7.51 -11.65 -14.32
CA VAL A 397 -7.16 -12.96 -14.87
C VAL A 397 -8.38 -13.51 -15.58
N VAL A 398 -8.21 -13.79 -16.87
CA VAL A 398 -9.22 -14.42 -17.72
C VAL A 398 -8.64 -15.70 -18.29
N GLY A 399 -9.49 -16.70 -18.52
CA GLY A 399 -9.14 -17.95 -19.20
C GLY A 399 -9.75 -18.05 -20.58
N HIS A 400 -9.14 -18.86 -21.43
CA HIS A 400 -9.79 -19.38 -22.64
C HIS A 400 -9.68 -20.90 -22.69
N SER A 401 -10.64 -21.53 -23.35
CA SER A 401 -10.68 -22.98 -23.55
C SER A 401 -11.28 -23.31 -24.92
N GLY A 402 -11.50 -24.59 -25.22
CA GLY A 402 -12.22 -24.99 -26.42
C GLY A 402 -13.71 -24.67 -26.42
N ASP A 403 -14.30 -24.29 -25.27
CA ASP A 403 -15.72 -23.91 -25.18
C ASP A 403 -15.93 -22.42 -25.42
N THR A 404 -15.13 -21.60 -24.72
CA THR A 404 -15.31 -20.16 -24.68
C THR A 404 -13.97 -19.41 -24.75
N PRO A 405 -13.95 -18.25 -25.43
CA PRO A 405 -12.78 -17.40 -25.56
C PRO A 405 -12.51 -16.55 -24.31
N GLU A 406 -13.47 -16.43 -23.39
CA GLU A 406 -13.31 -15.62 -22.18
C GLU A 406 -14.04 -16.26 -20.99
N ILE A 407 -13.27 -16.54 -19.94
CA ILE A 407 -13.71 -17.08 -18.65
C ILE A 407 -13.14 -16.18 -17.56
N SER A 408 -13.97 -15.40 -16.87
CA SER A 408 -13.48 -14.54 -15.80
C SER A 408 -13.09 -15.35 -14.55
N PHE A 409 -11.84 -15.24 -14.13
CA PHE A 409 -11.32 -15.80 -12.87
C PHE A 409 -11.15 -14.72 -11.80
N ILE A 410 -10.53 -13.60 -12.16
CA ILE A 410 -10.30 -12.44 -11.30
C ILE A 410 -10.70 -11.19 -12.07
N GLU A 411 -11.67 -10.45 -11.55
CA GLU A 411 -12.13 -9.17 -12.12
C GLU A 411 -11.24 -8.02 -11.63
N ASP A 412 -11.17 -6.95 -12.43
CA ASP A 412 -10.42 -5.75 -12.07
C ASP A 412 -10.91 -5.17 -10.73
N GLY A 413 -9.98 -4.97 -9.80
CA GLY A 413 -10.27 -4.45 -8.46
C GLY A 413 -10.86 -5.47 -7.48
N LYS A 414 -11.05 -6.74 -7.87
CA LYS A 414 -11.53 -7.83 -7.00
C LYS A 414 -10.47 -8.94 -6.86
N ALA A 415 -9.26 -8.54 -6.49
CA ALA A 415 -8.19 -9.49 -6.22
C ALA A 415 -8.51 -10.33 -4.97
N PRO A 416 -8.21 -11.64 -4.97
CA PRO A 416 -8.48 -12.51 -3.83
C PRO A 416 -7.57 -12.17 -2.64
N GLU A 417 -8.18 -11.82 -1.51
CA GLU A 417 -7.48 -11.38 -0.30
C GLU A 417 -7.02 -12.59 0.54
N ASN A 418 -7.87 -13.61 0.60
CA ASN A 418 -7.67 -14.77 1.46
C ASN A 418 -7.08 -15.95 0.68
N PRO A 419 -6.19 -16.76 1.29
CA PRO A 419 -5.66 -17.97 0.67
C PRO A 419 -6.74 -18.94 0.16
N ARG A 420 -7.91 -18.97 0.81
CA ARG A 420 -9.06 -19.78 0.37
C ARG A 420 -9.68 -19.27 -0.93
N GLU A 421 -9.79 -17.97 -1.11
CA GLU A 421 -10.28 -17.37 -2.36
C GLU A 421 -9.30 -17.63 -3.50
N ARG A 422 -8.00 -17.52 -3.22
CA ARG A 422 -6.93 -17.88 -4.16
C ARG A 422 -7.05 -19.35 -4.58
N LEU A 423 -7.23 -20.27 -3.63
CA LEU A 423 -7.42 -21.68 -3.94
C LEU A 423 -8.70 -21.95 -4.74
N LYS A 424 -9.81 -21.24 -4.47
CA LYS A 424 -11.04 -21.35 -5.27
C LYS A 424 -10.81 -20.95 -6.72
N VAL A 425 -10.01 -19.92 -6.99
CA VAL A 425 -9.62 -19.54 -8.36
C VAL A 425 -8.89 -20.70 -9.04
N LEU A 426 -7.90 -21.30 -8.37
CA LEU A 426 -7.15 -22.44 -8.90
C LEU A 426 -8.04 -23.65 -9.17
N GLN A 427 -8.94 -23.99 -8.24
CA GLN A 427 -9.91 -25.08 -8.41
C GLN A 427 -10.84 -24.83 -9.60
N LYS A 428 -11.28 -23.58 -9.80
CA LYS A 428 -12.10 -23.18 -10.95
C LYS A 428 -11.32 -23.37 -12.27
N MET A 429 -10.03 -23.00 -12.30
CA MET A 429 -9.17 -23.20 -13.48
C MET A 429 -9.03 -24.69 -13.81
N VAL A 430 -8.77 -25.54 -12.80
CA VAL A 430 -8.69 -27.00 -12.98
C VAL A 430 -10.01 -27.55 -13.53
N ALA A 431 -11.14 -27.16 -12.94
CA ALA A 431 -12.45 -27.61 -13.40
C ALA A 431 -12.72 -27.24 -14.87
N HIS A 432 -12.42 -26.00 -15.28
CA HIS A 432 -12.56 -25.60 -16.69
C HIS A 432 -11.65 -26.42 -17.61
N SER A 433 -10.38 -26.64 -17.23
CA SER A 433 -9.47 -27.46 -18.04
C SER A 433 -9.90 -28.92 -18.16
N GLN A 434 -10.58 -29.47 -17.16
CA GLN A 434 -11.01 -30.86 -17.13
C GLN A 434 -12.29 -31.12 -17.95
N TYR A 435 -13.24 -30.17 -17.91
CA TYR A 435 -14.58 -30.36 -18.48
C TYR A 435 -14.82 -29.61 -19.79
N CYS A 436 -13.82 -28.90 -20.33
CA CYS A 436 -13.98 -28.19 -21.59
C CYS A 436 -13.97 -29.11 -22.82
N MET A 437 -14.64 -28.69 -23.89
CA MET A 437 -14.54 -29.33 -25.20
C MET A 437 -13.16 -29.11 -25.83
N SER A 438 -12.83 -29.95 -26.82
CA SER A 438 -11.62 -29.76 -27.63
C SER A 438 -11.75 -28.54 -28.53
N GLY A 439 -10.76 -27.66 -28.51
CA GLY A 439 -10.68 -26.47 -29.34
C GLY A 439 -9.65 -25.50 -28.79
N ASP A 440 -9.35 -24.46 -29.55
CA ASP A 440 -8.45 -23.40 -29.15
C ASP A 440 -9.01 -22.04 -29.61
N HIS A 441 -9.28 -21.19 -28.62
CA HIS A 441 -9.74 -19.83 -28.81
C HIS A 441 -8.67 -18.79 -28.45
N THR A 442 -7.38 -19.15 -28.42
CA THR A 442 -6.27 -18.25 -28.04
C THR A 442 -6.32 -16.92 -28.81
N VAL A 443 -6.56 -17.00 -30.11
CA VAL A 443 -6.64 -15.83 -31.00
C VAL A 443 -7.81 -14.91 -30.63
N GLU A 444 -9.01 -15.47 -30.51
CA GLU A 444 -10.21 -14.70 -30.16
C GLU A 444 -10.11 -14.14 -28.73
N ALA A 445 -9.55 -14.91 -27.80
CA ALA A 445 -9.29 -14.50 -26.43
C ALA A 445 -8.32 -13.32 -26.36
N THR A 446 -7.24 -13.38 -27.17
CA THR A 446 -6.24 -12.31 -27.27
C THR A 446 -6.86 -11.03 -27.84
N ASP A 447 -7.65 -11.15 -28.91
CA ASP A 447 -8.36 -10.02 -29.52
C ASP A 447 -9.35 -9.37 -28.54
N LYS A 448 -10.15 -10.18 -27.85
CA LYS A 448 -11.06 -9.71 -26.79
C LYS A 448 -10.32 -9.04 -25.64
N ALA A 449 -9.19 -9.62 -25.19
CA ALA A 449 -8.38 -9.04 -24.13
C ALA A 449 -7.84 -7.66 -24.53
N ILE A 450 -7.26 -7.52 -25.72
CA ILE A 450 -6.72 -6.25 -26.22
C ILE A 450 -7.83 -5.20 -26.36
N LYS A 451 -8.95 -5.55 -27.00
CA LYS A 451 -10.11 -4.66 -27.16
C LYS A 451 -10.70 -4.22 -25.82
N SER A 452 -10.78 -5.16 -24.87
CA SER A 452 -11.27 -4.87 -23.53
C SER A 452 -10.35 -3.89 -22.79
N MET A 453 -9.04 -3.98 -22.95
CA MET A 453 -8.11 -3.06 -22.28
C MET A 453 -8.15 -1.66 -22.91
N ASN A 454 -8.30 -1.56 -24.24
CA ASN A 454 -8.38 -0.27 -24.91
C ASN A 454 -9.71 0.46 -24.63
N CYS A 455 -10.85 -0.25 -24.53
CA CYS A 455 -12.13 0.39 -24.19
C CYS A 455 -12.21 0.92 -22.74
N HIS A 456 -11.26 0.55 -21.88
CA HIS A 456 -11.10 1.07 -20.51
C HIS A 456 -10.07 2.22 -20.41
N GLY A 457 -9.49 2.67 -21.54
CA GLY A 457 -8.44 3.70 -21.60
C GLY A 457 -8.84 5.11 -21.13
N LYS A 458 -10.10 5.30 -20.73
CA LYS A 458 -10.57 6.40 -19.88
C LYS A 458 -11.52 5.82 -18.83
N SER A 459 -11.19 5.93 -17.54
CA SER A 459 -12.21 5.79 -16.50
C SER A 459 -13.36 6.76 -16.78
N LYS A 460 -14.57 6.46 -16.27
CA LYS A 460 -15.62 7.49 -16.05
C LYS A 460 -15.10 8.72 -15.28
N GLU A 461 -13.94 8.61 -14.65
CA GLU A 461 -13.23 9.59 -13.83
C GLU A 461 -11.96 10.18 -14.48
N GLY A 462 -11.66 9.89 -15.76
CA GLY A 462 -10.57 10.56 -16.50
C GLY A 462 -9.14 10.16 -16.15
N GLN A 463 -8.91 9.03 -15.48
CA GLN A 463 -7.55 8.51 -15.21
C GLN A 463 -6.97 7.82 -16.45
N SER A 464 -5.67 8.04 -16.70
CA SER A 464 -4.94 7.38 -17.78
C SER A 464 -4.22 6.14 -17.24
N PHE A 465 -4.40 5.00 -17.90
CA PHE A 465 -3.74 3.74 -17.58
C PHE A 465 -2.66 3.41 -18.59
N GLU A 466 -1.65 2.66 -18.15
CA GLU A 466 -0.77 1.90 -19.04
C GLU A 466 -1.27 0.46 -19.08
N ASN A 467 -1.63 -0.01 -20.27
CA ASN A 467 -2.34 -1.26 -20.46
C ASN A 467 -1.37 -2.36 -20.92
N TYR A 468 -1.36 -3.47 -20.20
CA TYR A 468 -0.56 -4.65 -20.51
C TYR A 468 -1.45 -5.87 -20.65
N VAL A 469 -1.16 -6.72 -21.65
CA VAL A 469 -1.82 -8.02 -21.82
C VAL A 469 -0.75 -9.10 -21.89
N PHE A 470 -0.83 -10.10 -21.02
CA PHE A 470 0.05 -11.26 -21.04
C PHE A 470 -0.78 -12.50 -21.35
N VAL A 471 -0.50 -13.15 -22.49
CA VAL A 471 -1.17 -14.39 -22.91
C VAL A 471 -0.25 -15.56 -22.59
N LEU A 472 -0.76 -16.55 -21.87
CA LEU A 472 -0.03 -17.77 -21.50
C LEU A 472 -0.64 -18.96 -22.25
N SER A 473 0.15 -19.63 -23.08
CA SER A 473 -0.31 -20.73 -23.94
C SER A 473 0.67 -21.91 -23.94
N ASP A 474 0.16 -23.13 -24.18
CA ASP A 474 0.95 -24.35 -24.36
C ASP A 474 1.65 -24.45 -25.73
N ALA A 475 1.53 -23.42 -26.57
CA ALA A 475 2.12 -23.28 -27.89
C ALA A 475 1.63 -24.30 -28.95
N ASN A 476 0.52 -24.99 -28.72
CA ASN A 476 0.00 -26.04 -29.61
C ASN A 476 -0.78 -25.51 -30.83
N PHE A 477 -0.32 -24.41 -31.42
CA PHE A 477 -1.05 -23.64 -32.45
C PHE A 477 -1.30 -24.46 -33.72
N LYS A 478 -0.33 -25.27 -34.14
CA LYS A 478 -0.38 -26.03 -35.40
C LYS A 478 -1.53 -27.02 -35.41
N ARG A 479 -1.83 -27.65 -34.27
CA ARG A 479 -2.92 -28.61 -34.13
C ARG A 479 -4.29 -28.00 -34.40
N TYR A 480 -4.44 -26.71 -34.10
CA TYR A 480 -5.67 -25.96 -34.27
C TYR A 480 -5.67 -25.09 -35.54
N GLY A 481 -4.64 -25.22 -36.39
CA GLY A 481 -4.52 -24.46 -37.63
C GLY A 481 -4.27 -22.96 -37.40
N ILE A 482 -3.72 -22.59 -36.24
CA ILE A 482 -3.41 -21.20 -35.91
C ILE A 482 -2.03 -20.86 -36.47
N ASP A 483 -1.96 -19.81 -37.29
CA ASP A 483 -0.71 -19.25 -37.78
C ASP A 483 -0.12 -18.28 -36.72
N PRO A 484 1.10 -18.52 -36.20
CA PRO A 484 1.78 -17.60 -35.29
C PRO A 484 1.95 -16.18 -35.83
N HIS A 485 2.03 -15.99 -37.15
CA HIS A 485 2.09 -14.64 -37.74
C HIS A 485 0.82 -13.83 -37.46
N TYR A 486 -0.34 -14.48 -37.51
CA TYR A 486 -1.61 -13.81 -37.21
C TYR A 486 -1.69 -13.38 -35.74
N LEU A 487 -1.20 -14.22 -34.82
CA LEU A 487 -1.03 -13.84 -33.42
C LEU A 487 -0.05 -12.67 -33.26
N GLY A 488 1.05 -12.67 -34.02
CA GLY A 488 2.02 -11.58 -34.03
C GLY A 488 1.44 -10.23 -34.45
N GLU A 489 0.64 -10.22 -35.52
CA GLU A 489 -0.10 -9.04 -35.99
C GLU A 489 -1.09 -8.55 -34.93
N LEU A 490 -1.83 -9.47 -34.31
CA LEU A 490 -2.81 -9.17 -33.28
C LEU A 490 -2.17 -8.52 -32.04
N LEU A 491 -1.00 -8.99 -31.60
CA LEU A 491 -0.28 -8.44 -30.44
C LEU A 491 0.23 -7.00 -30.66
N VAL A 492 0.35 -6.55 -31.91
CA VAL A 492 0.86 -5.20 -32.27
C VAL A 492 -0.23 -4.31 -32.87
N GLN A 493 -1.45 -4.85 -33.04
CA GLN A 493 -2.56 -4.16 -33.68
C GLN A 493 -2.92 -2.83 -32.99
N ASP A 494 -2.78 -2.77 -31.66
CA ASP A 494 -3.14 -1.61 -30.85
C ASP A 494 -1.91 -0.98 -30.18
N PRO A 495 -1.49 0.24 -30.54
CA PRO A 495 -0.34 0.90 -29.92
C PRO A 495 -0.61 1.34 -28.47
N GLY A 496 -1.87 1.36 -28.03
CA GLY A 496 -2.26 1.72 -26.66
C GLY A 496 -2.17 0.57 -25.66
N VAL A 497 -1.94 -0.66 -26.13
CA VAL A 497 -1.87 -1.87 -25.29
C VAL A 497 -0.57 -2.61 -25.57
N GLU A 498 0.23 -2.86 -24.54
CA GLU A 498 1.43 -3.65 -24.65
C GLU A 498 1.11 -5.14 -24.42
N ALA A 499 0.91 -5.88 -25.51
CA ALA A 499 0.60 -7.30 -25.46
C ALA A 499 1.85 -8.18 -25.61
N HIS A 500 1.93 -9.27 -24.85
CA HIS A 500 3.01 -10.27 -24.92
C HIS A 500 2.43 -11.68 -24.82
N LEU A 501 3.07 -12.63 -25.51
CA LEU A 501 2.74 -14.05 -25.50
C LEU A 501 3.87 -14.82 -24.81
N VAL A 502 3.51 -15.59 -23.80
CA VAL A 502 4.39 -16.44 -22.99
C VAL A 502 4.04 -17.89 -23.26
N LEU A 503 5.02 -18.65 -23.74
CA LEU A 503 4.86 -20.04 -24.14
C LEU A 503 5.42 -20.95 -23.04
N LEU A 504 4.53 -21.71 -22.40
CA LEU A 504 4.83 -22.54 -21.22
C LEU A 504 5.40 -23.92 -21.56
N ALA A 505 5.19 -24.38 -22.80
CA ALA A 505 5.67 -25.66 -23.27
C ALA A 505 6.12 -25.53 -24.73
N SER A 506 7.03 -26.41 -25.13
CA SER A 506 7.40 -26.62 -26.52
C SER A 506 7.24 -28.11 -26.81
N LEU A 507 6.14 -28.49 -27.46
CA LEU A 507 6.04 -29.81 -28.05
C LEU A 507 6.79 -29.77 -29.39
N ALA A 508 7.85 -30.57 -29.54
CA ALA A 508 8.55 -30.77 -30.81
C ALA A 508 8.92 -29.47 -31.58
N ASP A 509 9.60 -28.53 -30.90
CA ASP A 509 10.09 -27.24 -31.43
C ASP A 509 9.02 -26.23 -31.88
N GLU A 510 7.73 -26.46 -31.58
CA GLU A 510 6.67 -25.51 -31.93
C GLU A 510 6.82 -24.18 -31.18
N GLY A 511 7.24 -24.20 -29.91
CA GLY A 511 7.45 -22.99 -29.10
C GLY A 511 8.50 -22.04 -29.69
N PRO A 512 9.75 -22.48 -29.94
CA PRO A 512 10.77 -21.67 -30.61
C PRO A 512 10.34 -21.13 -31.97
N ARG A 513 9.67 -21.96 -32.80
CA ARG A 513 9.20 -21.54 -34.13
C ARG A 513 8.11 -20.46 -34.04
N ALA A 514 7.16 -20.62 -33.12
CA ALA A 514 6.15 -19.62 -32.85
C ALA A 514 6.82 -18.33 -32.34
N ALA A 515 7.74 -18.40 -31.37
CA ALA A 515 8.45 -17.25 -30.85
C ALA A 515 9.24 -16.49 -31.94
N HIS A 516 9.86 -17.19 -32.89
CA HIS A 516 10.55 -16.58 -34.03
C HIS A 516 9.63 -15.91 -35.05
N ALA A 517 8.37 -16.36 -35.16
CA ALA A 517 7.38 -15.74 -36.04
C ALA A 517 6.72 -14.50 -35.42
N LEU A 518 6.85 -14.32 -34.10
CA LEU A 518 6.32 -13.16 -33.38
C LEU A 518 7.27 -11.95 -33.49
N PRO A 519 6.74 -10.72 -33.40
CA PRO A 519 7.57 -9.52 -33.38
C PRO A 519 8.57 -9.52 -32.20
N ALA A 520 9.73 -8.90 -32.40
CA ALA A 520 10.79 -8.86 -31.40
C ALA A 520 10.28 -8.31 -30.05
N GLY A 521 10.51 -9.05 -28.96
CA GLY A 521 10.07 -8.69 -27.60
C GLY A 521 8.60 -9.02 -27.28
N ARG A 522 7.84 -9.57 -28.24
CA ARG A 522 6.42 -9.97 -28.03
C ARG A 522 6.26 -11.43 -27.66
N GLY A 523 7.16 -12.31 -28.10
CA GLY A 523 7.18 -13.73 -27.75
C GLY A 523 8.22 -14.07 -26.70
N HIS A 524 7.81 -14.72 -25.62
CA HIS A 524 8.68 -15.20 -24.54
C HIS A 524 8.52 -16.70 -24.38
N LEU A 525 9.63 -17.42 -24.35
CA LEU A 525 9.64 -18.87 -24.22
C LEU A 525 10.18 -19.26 -22.85
N CYS A 526 9.40 -20.02 -22.08
CA CYS A 526 9.81 -20.50 -20.76
C CYS A 526 10.44 -21.89 -20.89
N LEU A 527 11.75 -21.94 -21.17
CA LEU A 527 12.51 -23.19 -21.32
C LEU A 527 13.13 -23.70 -20.01
N ASP A 528 13.30 -22.83 -19.01
CA ASP A 528 13.91 -23.22 -17.75
C ASP A 528 12.89 -23.93 -16.85
N ALA A 529 13.22 -25.17 -16.48
CA ALA A 529 12.45 -26.06 -15.62
C ALA A 529 12.98 -26.06 -14.19
#